data_AF-A0A6L9LY32-F1
#
_entry.id   AF-A0A6L9LY32-F1
#
_cell.length_a   1.000
_cell.length_b   1.000
_cell.length_c   1.000
_cell.angle_alpha   90.00
_cell.angle_beta   90.00
_cell.angle_gamma   90.00
#
_symmetry.space_group_name_H-M   'P 1'
#
loop_
_entity.id
_entity.type
_entity.pdbx_description
1 polymer ?
#
loop_
_entity_poly.entity_id
_entity_poly.type
_entity_poly.pdbx_seq_one_letter_code
_entity_poly.pdbx_strand_id
1 'polypeptide(L)'
;MINPHVNLSIFQNLSYLKESIQSKQETYAGRHGVKKQSQTLHISDATVSVSDHKGTRIITLGGRLDAAGIAAIWDQTLSMLSPVSSSDLTADLRDVTYLDGAGVALLLKLKQMATEHHAKFSLAHLRDEDRHLIDLAWNSTPTAQPLDEQDRPGLVESINAHIKDVWLGIHEMIAFVGESAVLLTQAMIHPRQVRWKNVLHSCINVGVDSLFIITLIGFLMGLIMSFQSAVSLERFGGEIFVPNMLGLVMFREMGPLVTAILLAARSGSAFAAEIGTMKINEELDALTTMGLSPMRFLVVPKIIATMIVVPLMILFFNLASLVGGAVVMLSMGYPLVTFTSRVFSYLDYSDFWSGMGKGIIFSFLVAGVGCLRGIQTRSGASAVGLSTTSAVVSGIILIAFADGIFAMAFYYIGI
;
A
#
# COMPACT_ATOMS: atom_id res chain seq x y z
N MET A 1 -12.81 7.32 42.55
CA MET A 1 -11.36 7.50 42.78
C MET A 1 -10.71 7.80 41.45
N ILE A 2 -10.07 8.96 41.37
CA ILE A 2 -9.52 9.59 40.15
C ILE A 2 -8.16 8.95 39.85
N ASN A 3 -7.94 8.46 38.62
CA ASN A 3 -6.64 7.97 38.17
C ASN A 3 -5.94 9.06 37.32
N PRO A 4 -4.78 9.61 37.74
CA PRO A 4 -4.17 10.79 37.12
C PRO A 4 -3.25 10.51 35.91
N HIS A 5 -3.19 9.28 35.39
CA HIS A 5 -2.22 8.93 34.33
C HIS A 5 -2.69 9.12 32.87
N VAL A 6 -3.92 9.58 32.63
CA VAL A 6 -4.46 9.76 31.26
C VAL A 6 -4.10 11.13 30.64
N ASN A 7 -3.55 12.05 31.43
CA ASN A 7 -3.35 13.44 30.98
C ASN A 7 -1.99 13.74 30.31
N LEU A 8 -1.03 12.81 30.28
CA LEU A 8 0.30 13.10 29.73
C LEU A 8 0.44 12.84 28.22
N SER A 9 -0.24 11.84 27.67
CA SER A 9 -0.08 11.43 26.27
C SER A 9 -0.88 12.29 25.28
N ILE A 10 -1.98 12.89 25.72
CA ILE A 10 -2.80 13.80 24.91
C ILE A 10 -2.11 15.18 24.80
N PHE A 11 -1.48 15.66 25.88
CA PHE A 11 -0.71 16.91 25.85
C PHE A 11 0.58 16.82 25.01
N GLN A 12 1.24 15.67 24.98
CA GLN A 12 2.43 15.46 24.13
C GLN A 12 2.10 15.45 22.63
N ASN A 13 0.98 14.84 22.22
CA ASN A 13 0.60 14.85 20.79
C ASN A 13 0.10 16.22 20.31
N LEU A 14 -0.53 17.01 21.19
CA LEU A 14 -0.92 18.38 20.88
C LEU A 14 0.27 19.36 20.88
N SER A 15 1.30 19.15 21.70
CA SER A 15 2.53 19.97 21.67
C SER A 15 3.35 19.73 20.39
N TYR A 16 3.44 18.48 19.92
CA TYR A 16 4.11 18.16 18.65
C TYR A 16 3.38 18.75 17.42
N LEU A 17 2.05 18.78 17.45
CA LEU A 17 1.25 19.43 16.40
C LEU A 17 1.39 20.97 16.44
N LYS A 18 1.52 21.56 17.64
CA LYS A 18 1.81 22.99 17.82
C LYS A 18 3.20 23.38 17.33
N GLU A 19 4.25 22.63 17.68
CA GLU A 19 5.62 22.88 17.23
C GLU A 19 5.78 22.70 15.71
N SER A 20 5.11 21.71 15.11
CA SER A 20 5.08 21.50 13.65
C SER A 20 4.40 22.66 12.90
N ILE A 21 3.40 23.32 13.49
CA ILE A 21 2.73 24.48 12.90
C ILE A 21 3.58 25.75 13.12
N GLN A 22 4.25 25.88 14.27
CA GLN A 22 5.08 27.04 14.62
C GLN A 22 6.41 27.07 13.84
N SER A 23 7.04 25.90 13.60
CA SER A 23 8.22 25.78 12.73
C SER A 23 7.93 26.11 11.26
N LYS A 24 6.71 25.81 10.78
CA LYS A 24 6.24 26.23 9.45
C LYS A 24 5.93 27.72 9.39
N GLN A 25 5.51 28.36 10.48
CA GLN A 25 5.30 29.83 10.50
C GLN A 25 6.62 30.62 10.60
N GLU A 26 7.63 30.15 11.33
CA GLU A 26 8.94 30.81 11.40
C GLU A 26 9.73 30.71 10.08
N THR A 27 9.54 29.65 9.31
CA THR A 27 10.20 29.47 7.99
C THR A 27 9.65 30.44 6.93
N TYR A 28 8.41 30.94 7.07
CA TYR A 28 7.83 31.95 6.19
C TYR A 28 8.04 33.40 6.68
N ALA A 29 8.30 33.61 7.98
CA ALA A 29 8.54 34.94 8.55
C ALA A 29 9.97 35.48 8.35
N GLY A 30 10.92 34.64 7.88
CA GLY A 30 12.34 34.98 7.77
C GLY A 30 12.78 35.85 6.58
N ARG A 31 11.88 36.46 5.80
CA ARG A 31 12.28 37.19 4.57
C ARG A 31 11.80 38.62 4.34
N HIS A 32 11.04 39.23 5.24
CA HIS A 32 10.74 40.66 5.11
C HIS A 32 10.75 41.37 6.46
N GLY A 33 11.85 42.07 6.74
CA GLY A 33 11.90 43.07 7.81
C GLY A 33 11.22 44.35 7.35
N VAL A 34 10.08 44.69 7.94
CA VAL A 34 9.53 46.07 7.90
C VAL A 34 8.84 46.39 9.24
N LYS A 35 9.26 47.53 9.78
CA LYS A 35 8.74 48.38 10.87
C LYS A 35 7.35 48.11 11.45
N LYS A 36 7.30 48.18 12.80
CA LYS A 36 6.13 48.49 13.65
C LYS A 36 5.29 49.62 13.05
N GLN A 37 4.12 49.28 12.52
CA GLN A 37 2.98 50.18 12.28
C GLN A 37 1.71 49.33 12.36
N SER A 38 0.68 49.85 13.04
CA SER A 38 -0.63 49.20 13.23
C SER A 38 -1.13 48.49 11.97
N GLN A 39 -1.46 47.19 12.07
CA GLN A 39 -2.20 46.53 11.00
C GLN A 39 -3.05 45.36 11.51
N THR A 40 -4.35 45.55 11.36
CA THR A 40 -5.44 44.58 11.43
C THR A 40 -5.12 43.37 10.55
N LEU A 41 -5.12 42.16 11.11
CA LEU A 41 -4.97 40.91 10.35
C LEU A 41 -6.36 40.35 10.06
N HIS A 42 -6.82 40.53 8.82
CA HIS A 42 -7.99 39.87 8.26
C HIS A 42 -7.62 38.42 7.92
N ILE A 43 -8.16 37.47 8.67
CA ILE A 43 -8.22 36.08 8.25
C ILE A 43 -9.68 35.68 8.41
N SER A 44 -10.35 35.48 7.27
CA SER A 44 -11.79 35.31 7.05
C SER A 44 -12.63 36.59 7.12
N ASP A 45 -13.40 36.84 6.05
CA ASP A 45 -14.39 37.93 5.99
C ASP A 45 -15.62 37.64 6.85
N ALA A 46 -15.70 36.48 7.50
CA ALA A 46 -16.83 36.06 8.32
C ALA A 46 -16.73 36.63 9.74
N THR A 47 -17.81 37.22 10.23
CA THR A 47 -17.89 37.79 11.58
C THR A 47 -19.06 37.17 12.33
N VAL A 48 -18.90 37.02 13.64
CA VAL A 48 -19.95 36.57 14.55
C VAL A 48 -20.00 37.49 15.76
N SER A 49 -21.20 37.91 16.13
CA SER A 49 -21.46 38.60 17.39
C SER A 49 -22.74 38.10 18.01
N VAL A 50 -22.82 38.13 19.34
CA VAL A 50 -23.99 37.68 20.10
C VAL A 50 -24.50 38.82 20.95
N SER A 51 -25.80 39.03 20.92
CA SER A 51 -26.50 40.01 21.75
C SER A 51 -27.73 39.39 22.39
N ASP A 52 -28.02 39.74 23.63
CA ASP A 52 -29.22 39.29 24.34
C ASP A 52 -30.24 40.42 24.40
N HIS A 53 -31.45 40.18 23.89
CA HIS A 53 -32.53 41.16 23.91
C HIS A 53 -33.83 40.53 24.42
N LYS A 54 -34.35 41.02 25.54
CA LYS A 54 -35.66 40.63 26.11
C LYS A 54 -35.90 39.11 26.23
N GLY A 55 -34.87 38.33 26.58
CA GLY A 55 -34.98 36.88 26.72
C GLY A 55 -34.87 36.09 25.41
N THR A 56 -34.49 36.74 24.31
CA THR A 56 -34.09 36.12 23.04
C THR A 56 -32.62 36.42 22.77
N ARG A 57 -31.85 35.38 22.43
CA ARG A 57 -30.44 35.47 22.09
C ARG A 57 -30.31 35.64 20.59
N ILE A 58 -29.69 36.73 20.13
CA ILE A 58 -29.54 37.06 18.71
C ILE A 58 -28.08 36.86 18.32
N ILE A 59 -27.82 35.96 17.37
CA ILE A 59 -26.52 35.74 16.75
C ILE A 59 -26.50 36.51 15.44
N THR A 60 -25.68 37.55 15.34
CA THR A 60 -25.45 38.27 14.09
C THR A 60 -24.26 37.66 13.37
N LEU A 61 -24.52 37.06 12.21
CA LEU A 61 -23.50 36.55 11.30
C LEU A 61 -23.28 37.57 10.17
N GLY A 62 -22.03 37.82 9.83
CA GLY A 62 -21.66 38.77 8.78
C GLY A 62 -20.60 38.21 7.85
N GLY A 63 -20.52 38.77 6.65
CA GLY A 63 -19.53 38.43 5.64
C GLY A 63 -19.82 37.17 4.83
N ARG A 64 -18.76 36.52 4.35
CA ARG A 64 -18.86 35.33 3.49
C ARG A 64 -18.89 34.06 4.33
N LEU A 65 -20.05 33.39 4.38
CA LEU A 65 -20.26 32.12 5.06
C LEU A 65 -19.99 30.94 4.11
N ASP A 66 -18.75 30.84 3.65
CA ASP A 66 -18.23 29.67 2.92
C ASP A 66 -17.42 28.74 3.83
N ALA A 67 -16.97 27.60 3.31
CA ALA A 67 -16.18 26.64 4.10
C ALA A 67 -14.96 27.25 4.82
N ALA A 68 -14.30 28.25 4.23
CA ALA A 68 -13.15 28.92 4.83
C ALA A 68 -13.57 29.93 5.91
N GLY A 69 -14.64 30.70 5.65
CA GLY A 69 -15.21 31.63 6.61
C GLY A 69 -15.77 30.92 7.85
N ILE A 70 -16.54 29.85 7.63
CA ILE A 70 -17.15 29.06 8.70
C ILE A 70 -16.10 28.38 9.57
N ALA A 71 -15.02 27.83 8.98
CA ALA A 71 -13.96 27.20 9.76
C ALA A 71 -13.32 28.15 10.80
N ALA A 72 -13.30 29.46 10.53
CA ALA A 72 -12.74 30.45 11.45
C ALA A 72 -13.71 30.80 12.60
N ILE A 73 -15.01 30.86 12.33
CA ILE A 73 -16.03 31.28 13.30
C ILE A 73 -16.77 30.12 13.99
N TRP A 74 -16.58 28.87 13.56
CA TRP A 74 -17.33 27.70 14.04
C TRP A 74 -17.23 27.50 15.55
N ASP A 75 -16.00 27.33 16.06
CA ASP A 75 -15.76 27.09 17.50
C ASP A 75 -16.12 28.31 18.35
N GLN A 76 -15.90 29.52 17.81
CA GLN A 76 -16.25 30.76 18.49
C GLN A 76 -17.78 30.92 18.62
N THR A 77 -18.52 30.60 17.57
CA THR A 77 -19.99 30.66 17.57
C THR A 77 -20.59 29.67 18.57
N LEU A 78 -20.11 28.41 18.55
CA LEU A 78 -20.61 27.36 19.44
C LEU A 78 -20.26 27.63 20.92
N SER A 79 -19.03 28.09 21.20
CA SER A 79 -18.58 28.39 22.55
C SER A 79 -19.30 29.59 23.18
N MET A 80 -19.66 30.61 22.39
CA MET A 80 -20.48 31.74 22.86
C MET A 80 -21.89 31.31 23.27
N LEU A 81 -22.38 30.17 22.74
CA LEU A 81 -23.70 29.65 23.03
C LEU A 81 -23.73 28.69 24.20
N SER A 82 -22.65 27.99 24.54
CA SER A 82 -22.56 27.12 25.72
C SER A 82 -22.29 27.94 27.01
N PRO A 83 -23.30 28.37 27.80
CA PRO A 83 -24.52 27.65 28.14
C PRO A 83 -25.80 28.34 27.60
N VAL A 84 -26.57 27.64 26.77
CA VAL A 84 -27.83 28.18 26.25
C VAL A 84 -28.83 28.12 27.40
N SER A 85 -29.06 29.27 28.03
CA SER A 85 -30.25 29.50 28.84
C SER A 85 -31.48 29.29 27.93
N SER A 86 -32.62 28.89 28.49
CA SER A 86 -33.88 28.56 27.79
C SER A 86 -34.55 29.74 27.04
N SER A 87 -33.76 30.72 26.61
CA SER A 87 -34.09 31.84 25.74
C SER A 87 -34.20 31.39 24.27
N ASP A 88 -35.19 31.92 23.55
CA ASP A 88 -35.33 31.73 22.10
C ASP A 88 -34.06 32.20 21.36
N LEU A 89 -33.69 31.51 20.28
CA LEU A 89 -32.48 31.78 19.50
C LEU A 89 -32.85 32.34 18.12
N THR A 90 -32.29 33.49 17.76
CA THR A 90 -32.47 34.10 16.45
C THR A 90 -31.12 34.25 15.75
N ALA A 91 -30.97 33.68 14.56
CA ALA A 91 -29.81 33.92 13.71
C ALA A 91 -30.12 35.05 12.71
N ASP A 92 -29.38 36.14 12.82
CA ASP A 92 -29.53 37.36 12.04
C ASP A 92 -28.46 37.43 10.94
N LEU A 93 -28.90 37.43 9.69
CA LEU A 93 -28.07 37.30 8.49
C LEU A 93 -27.89 38.63 7.73
N ARG A 94 -28.16 39.78 8.37
CA ARG A 94 -28.13 41.12 7.74
C ARG A 94 -26.86 41.42 6.96
N ASP A 95 -25.71 41.06 7.53
CA ASP A 95 -24.40 41.41 6.97
C ASP A 95 -23.79 40.26 6.15
N VAL A 96 -24.56 39.19 5.87
CA VAL A 96 -24.08 38.03 5.11
C VAL A 96 -24.08 38.32 3.61
N THR A 97 -22.90 38.22 2.99
CA THR A 97 -22.69 38.48 1.56
C THR A 97 -22.70 37.22 0.70
N TYR A 98 -22.51 36.04 1.28
CA TYR A 98 -22.52 34.75 0.58
C TYR A 98 -22.81 33.61 1.56
N LEU A 99 -23.58 32.60 1.14
CA LEU A 99 -23.92 31.41 1.93
C LEU A 99 -23.78 30.15 1.06
N ASP A 100 -22.99 29.18 1.50
CA ASP A 100 -22.90 27.84 0.88
C ASP A 100 -23.35 26.71 1.82
N GLY A 101 -23.05 25.46 1.45
CA GLY A 101 -23.38 24.30 2.27
C GLY A 101 -22.74 24.30 3.67
N ALA A 102 -21.56 24.89 3.86
CA ALA A 102 -20.93 25.02 5.17
C ALA A 102 -21.66 26.05 6.05
N GLY A 103 -22.08 27.16 5.46
CA GLY A 103 -22.92 28.15 6.14
C GLY A 103 -24.27 27.57 6.57
N VAL A 104 -24.91 26.81 5.68
CA VAL A 104 -26.16 26.09 5.98
C VAL A 104 -25.97 25.06 7.10
N ALA A 105 -24.84 24.34 7.11
CA ALA A 105 -24.51 23.39 8.17
C ALA A 105 -24.38 24.05 9.55
N LEU A 106 -23.79 25.26 9.62
CA LEU A 106 -23.75 26.04 10.86
C LEU A 106 -25.16 26.41 11.33
N LEU A 107 -26.03 26.91 10.44
CA LEU A 107 -27.41 27.25 10.78
C LEU A 107 -28.23 26.04 11.25
N LEU A 108 -28.04 24.87 10.63
CA LEU A 108 -28.63 23.61 11.09
C LEU A 108 -28.14 23.23 12.49
N LYS A 109 -26.85 23.39 12.77
CA LYS A 109 -26.29 23.10 14.09
C LYS A 109 -26.86 24.04 15.17
N LEU A 110 -27.04 25.32 14.84
CA LEU A 110 -27.68 26.30 15.72
C LEU A 110 -29.15 25.96 16.00
N LYS A 111 -29.92 25.56 14.97
CA LYS A 111 -31.29 25.03 15.14
C LYS A 111 -31.29 23.81 16.05
N GLN A 112 -30.38 22.87 15.82
CA GLN A 112 -30.29 21.64 16.60
C GLN A 112 -30.05 21.96 18.09
N MET A 113 -29.08 22.82 18.39
CA MET A 113 -28.79 23.25 19.77
C MET A 113 -29.98 23.97 20.43
N ALA A 114 -30.68 24.85 19.71
CA ALA A 114 -31.88 25.49 20.22
C ALA A 114 -32.97 24.45 20.54
N THR A 115 -33.16 23.46 19.66
CA THR A 115 -34.15 22.39 19.83
C THR A 115 -33.81 21.47 21.01
N GLU A 116 -32.53 21.12 21.20
CA GLU A 116 -32.02 20.33 22.33
C GLU A 116 -32.30 21.03 23.68
N HIS A 117 -32.34 22.37 23.69
CA HIS A 117 -32.63 23.18 24.87
C HIS A 117 -34.08 23.69 24.94
N HIS A 118 -35.01 23.13 24.15
CA HIS A 118 -36.42 23.53 24.06
C HIS A 118 -36.67 25.02 23.71
N ALA A 119 -35.70 25.69 23.09
CA ALA A 119 -35.81 27.06 22.62
C ALA A 119 -36.31 27.11 21.17
N LYS A 120 -37.08 28.15 20.80
CA LYS A 120 -37.45 28.35 19.39
C LYS A 120 -36.28 28.93 18.61
N PHE A 121 -36.04 28.37 17.43
CA PHE A 121 -35.07 28.93 16.48
C PHE A 121 -35.76 29.71 15.38
N SER A 122 -35.30 30.93 15.10
CA SER A 122 -35.78 31.74 13.98
C SER A 122 -34.63 32.35 13.18
N LEU A 123 -34.87 32.60 11.89
CA LEU A 123 -33.92 33.26 10.98
C LEU A 123 -34.43 34.67 10.69
N ALA A 124 -33.56 35.67 10.80
CA ALA A 124 -33.83 37.06 10.46
C ALA A 124 -32.95 37.50 9.28
N HIS A 125 -33.52 38.33 8.40
CA HIS A 125 -32.83 38.95 7.25
C HIS A 125 -32.17 37.95 6.29
N LEU A 126 -32.81 36.81 6.06
CA LEU A 126 -32.41 35.87 5.03
C LEU A 126 -32.65 36.47 3.64
N ARG A 127 -31.65 36.35 2.75
CA ARG A 127 -31.77 36.77 1.35
C ARG A 127 -32.59 35.76 0.56
N ASP A 128 -33.37 36.22 -0.41
CA ASP A 128 -34.25 35.34 -1.21
C ASP A 128 -33.47 34.28 -1.99
N GLU A 129 -32.25 34.59 -2.43
CA GLU A 129 -31.35 33.65 -3.15
C GLU A 129 -30.95 32.43 -2.30
N ASP A 130 -30.81 32.62 -0.99
CA ASP A 130 -30.34 31.59 -0.05
C ASP A 130 -31.48 30.70 0.48
N ARG A 131 -32.74 31.11 0.24
CA ARG A 131 -33.93 30.46 0.78
C ARG A 131 -34.08 29.02 0.31
N HIS A 132 -33.76 28.76 -0.95
CA HIS A 132 -33.83 27.42 -1.53
C HIS A 132 -32.86 26.43 -0.87
N LEU A 133 -31.64 26.87 -0.56
CA LEU A 133 -30.62 26.04 0.11
C LEU A 133 -31.03 25.70 1.54
N ILE A 134 -31.62 26.65 2.27
CA ILE A 134 -32.14 26.42 3.61
C ILE A 134 -33.34 25.48 3.58
N ASP A 135 -34.29 25.66 2.66
CA ASP A 135 -35.48 24.80 2.54
C ASP A 135 -35.09 23.34 2.21
N LEU A 136 -34.10 23.14 1.34
CA LEU A 136 -33.53 21.82 1.06
C LEU A 136 -32.95 21.19 2.32
N ALA A 137 -32.16 21.94 3.09
CA ALA A 137 -31.51 21.45 4.29
C ALA A 137 -32.49 21.20 5.45
N TRP A 138 -33.50 22.06 5.62
CA TRP A 138 -34.48 22.00 6.71
C TRP A 138 -35.46 20.84 6.56
N ASN A 139 -35.84 20.53 5.32
CA ASN A 139 -36.73 19.42 5.00
C ASN A 139 -36.00 18.08 4.91
N SER A 140 -34.67 18.11 4.78
CA SER A 140 -33.83 16.91 4.66
C SER A 140 -33.17 16.48 5.96
N THR A 141 -33.53 17.06 7.13
CA THR A 141 -32.91 16.68 8.42
C THR A 141 -32.92 15.16 8.54
N PRO A 142 -31.77 14.49 8.40
CA PRO A 142 -31.70 13.08 8.70
C PRO A 142 -32.03 12.98 10.18
N THR A 143 -32.92 12.07 10.56
CA THR A 143 -32.99 11.65 11.96
C THR A 143 -31.55 11.37 12.37
N ALA A 144 -31.03 12.14 13.33
CA ALA A 144 -29.69 11.91 13.83
C ALA A 144 -29.67 10.46 14.30
N GLN A 145 -29.07 9.58 13.49
CA GLN A 145 -28.58 8.32 14.03
C GLN A 145 -27.63 8.79 15.12
N PRO A 146 -27.83 8.35 16.39
CA PRO A 146 -26.83 8.63 17.40
C PRO A 146 -25.49 8.24 16.76
N LEU A 147 -24.55 9.19 16.73
CA LEU A 147 -23.16 8.83 16.48
C LEU A 147 -22.91 7.78 17.55
N ASP A 148 -22.91 6.52 17.14
CA ASP A 148 -22.54 5.43 18.02
C ASP A 148 -21.25 5.93 18.65
N GLU A 149 -21.25 6.14 19.97
CA GLU A 149 -20.02 6.39 20.69
C GLU A 149 -19.19 5.18 20.34
N GLN A 150 -18.32 5.30 19.32
CA GLN A 150 -17.43 4.25 18.94
C GLN A 150 -16.54 4.09 20.15
N ASP A 151 -16.93 3.17 21.01
CA ASP A 151 -16.13 2.61 22.06
C ASP A 151 -14.77 2.39 21.40
N ARG A 152 -13.74 3.07 21.93
CA ARG A 152 -12.38 2.95 21.41
C ARG A 152 -12.14 1.45 21.27
N PRO A 153 -11.95 0.93 20.03
CA PRO A 153 -12.12 -0.49 19.79
C PRO A 153 -11.27 -1.22 20.80
N GLY A 154 -11.91 -2.06 21.60
CA GLY A 154 -11.19 -2.90 22.55
C GLY A 154 -10.09 -3.65 21.80
N LEU A 155 -9.05 -4.09 22.51
CA LEU A 155 -7.93 -4.81 21.89
C LEU A 155 -8.41 -6.00 21.02
N VAL A 156 -9.54 -6.60 21.38
CA VAL A 156 -10.23 -7.66 20.63
C VAL A 156 -10.88 -7.15 19.34
N GLU A 157 -11.45 -5.96 19.35
CA GLU A 157 -12.15 -5.36 18.22
C GLU A 157 -11.17 -4.78 17.19
N SER A 158 -10.04 -4.23 17.65
CA SER A 158 -8.94 -3.89 16.76
C SER A 158 -8.33 -5.14 16.12
N ILE A 159 -8.15 -6.23 16.87
CA ILE A 159 -7.70 -7.51 16.31
C ILE A 159 -8.71 -8.04 15.28
N ASN A 160 -10.01 -8.00 15.57
CA ASN A 160 -11.04 -8.45 14.64
C ASN A 160 -11.04 -7.63 13.34
N ALA A 161 -10.85 -6.31 13.42
CA ALA A 161 -10.74 -5.47 12.23
C ALA A 161 -9.53 -5.85 11.37
N HIS A 162 -8.36 -6.06 11.98
CA HIS A 162 -7.16 -6.47 11.26
C HIS A 162 -7.30 -7.87 10.64
N ILE A 163 -7.94 -8.81 11.34
CA ILE A 163 -8.22 -10.15 10.80
C ILE A 163 -9.11 -10.04 9.56
N LYS A 164 -10.14 -9.18 9.61
CA LYS A 164 -11.05 -8.97 8.48
C LYS A 164 -10.30 -8.41 7.26
N ASP A 165 -9.41 -7.44 7.47
CA ASP A 165 -8.60 -6.86 6.39
C ASP A 165 -7.62 -7.87 5.78
N VAL A 166 -7.00 -8.71 6.61
CA VAL A 166 -6.14 -9.81 6.14
C VAL A 166 -6.95 -10.83 5.33
N TRP A 167 -8.15 -11.19 5.80
CA TRP A 167 -9.02 -12.13 5.11
C TRP A 167 -9.45 -11.61 3.73
N LEU A 168 -9.83 -10.33 3.65
CA LEU A 168 -10.13 -9.65 2.39
C LEU A 168 -8.92 -9.67 1.45
N GLY A 169 -7.72 -9.36 1.95
CA GLY A 169 -6.50 -9.39 1.15
C GLY A 169 -6.16 -10.79 0.60
N ILE A 170 -6.41 -11.85 1.38
CA ILE A 170 -6.24 -13.24 0.92
C ILE A 170 -7.23 -13.56 -0.19
N HIS A 171 -8.50 -13.18 -0.02
CA HIS A 171 -9.53 -13.41 -1.03
C HIS A 171 -9.21 -12.70 -2.36
N GLU A 172 -8.76 -11.44 -2.29
CA GLU A 172 -8.30 -10.68 -3.47
C GLU A 172 -7.11 -11.34 -4.16
N MET A 173 -6.14 -11.85 -3.38
CA MET A 173 -4.97 -12.56 -3.93
C MET A 173 -5.41 -13.83 -4.67
N ILE A 174 -6.30 -14.63 -4.08
CA ILE A 174 -6.82 -15.86 -4.68
C ILE A 174 -7.62 -15.54 -5.95
N ALA A 175 -8.50 -14.53 -5.89
CA ALA A 175 -9.28 -14.10 -7.04
C ALA A 175 -8.37 -13.63 -8.20
N PHE A 176 -7.34 -12.83 -7.88
CA PHE A 176 -6.39 -12.34 -8.88
C PHE A 176 -5.52 -13.46 -9.47
N VAL A 177 -5.07 -14.41 -8.66
CA VAL A 177 -4.33 -15.59 -9.13
C VAL A 177 -5.22 -16.41 -10.06
N GLY A 178 -6.50 -16.59 -9.71
CA GLY A 178 -7.49 -17.28 -10.55
C GLY A 178 -7.73 -16.55 -11.88
N GLU A 179 -7.97 -15.24 -11.85
CA GLU A 179 -8.15 -14.42 -13.05
C GLU A 179 -6.89 -14.43 -13.94
N SER A 180 -5.71 -14.29 -13.34
CA SER A 180 -4.42 -14.37 -14.03
C SER A 180 -4.23 -15.73 -14.70
N ALA A 181 -4.55 -16.82 -14.01
CA ALA A 181 -4.43 -18.17 -14.56
C ALA A 181 -5.39 -18.39 -15.73
N VAL A 182 -6.63 -17.91 -15.63
CA VAL A 182 -7.61 -17.98 -16.72
C VAL A 182 -7.14 -17.18 -17.93
N LEU A 183 -6.69 -15.93 -17.73
CA LEU A 183 -6.20 -15.08 -18.82
C LEU A 183 -4.92 -15.60 -19.45
N LEU A 184 -4.02 -16.19 -18.67
CA LEU A 184 -2.84 -16.88 -19.17
C LEU A 184 -3.23 -18.08 -20.03
N THR A 185 -4.21 -18.87 -19.57
CA THR A 185 -4.73 -20.02 -20.33
C THR A 185 -5.37 -19.56 -21.64
N GLN A 186 -6.17 -18.49 -21.62
CA GLN A 186 -6.73 -17.90 -22.83
C GLN A 186 -5.64 -17.36 -23.77
N ALA A 187 -4.58 -16.76 -23.24
CA ALA A 187 -3.44 -16.29 -24.01
C ALA A 187 -2.67 -17.45 -24.68
N MET A 188 -2.57 -18.62 -24.03
CA MET A 188 -2.00 -19.82 -24.62
C MET A 188 -2.89 -20.39 -25.75
N ILE A 189 -4.22 -20.36 -25.58
CA ILE A 189 -5.17 -20.84 -26.60
C ILE A 189 -5.24 -19.87 -27.79
N HIS A 190 -5.15 -18.57 -27.55
CA HIS A 190 -5.25 -17.51 -28.56
C HIS A 190 -3.98 -16.63 -28.61
N PRO A 191 -2.81 -17.16 -29.02
CA PRO A 191 -1.53 -16.46 -28.95
C PRO A 191 -1.45 -15.21 -29.83
N ARG A 192 -2.30 -15.10 -30.86
CA ARG A 192 -2.41 -13.90 -31.70
C ARG A 192 -2.93 -12.66 -30.96
N GLN A 193 -3.61 -12.86 -29.83
CA GLN A 193 -4.13 -11.76 -29.02
C GLN A 193 -3.08 -11.20 -28.04
N VAL A 194 -1.95 -11.90 -27.86
CA VAL A 194 -0.85 -11.47 -27.01
C VAL A 194 0.02 -10.46 -27.77
N ARG A 195 0.32 -9.33 -27.13
CA ARG A 195 1.22 -8.32 -27.68
C ARG A 195 2.67 -8.74 -27.47
N TRP A 196 3.18 -9.59 -28.35
CA TRP A 196 4.54 -10.16 -28.26
C TRP A 196 5.65 -9.11 -28.16
N LYS A 197 5.45 -7.91 -28.72
CA LYS A 197 6.39 -6.79 -28.55
C LYS A 197 6.56 -6.40 -27.07
N ASN A 198 5.47 -6.35 -26.30
CA ASN A 198 5.51 -6.04 -24.87
C ASN A 198 6.13 -7.18 -24.05
N VAL A 199 5.89 -8.43 -24.46
CA VAL A 199 6.54 -9.61 -23.87
C VAL A 199 8.06 -9.50 -24.05
N LEU A 200 8.54 -9.25 -25.28
CA LEU A 200 9.97 -9.13 -25.58
C LEU A 200 10.63 -7.98 -24.80
N HIS A 201 10.00 -6.81 -24.74
CA HIS A 201 10.51 -5.71 -23.91
C HIS A 201 10.60 -6.11 -22.44
N SER A 202 9.58 -6.79 -21.91
CA SER A 202 9.60 -7.29 -20.53
C SER A 202 10.67 -8.36 -20.32
N CYS A 203 10.92 -9.24 -21.30
CA CYS A 203 11.98 -10.24 -21.23
C CYS A 203 13.36 -9.60 -21.14
N ILE A 204 13.62 -8.56 -21.94
CA ILE A 204 14.89 -7.84 -21.92
C ILE A 204 15.08 -7.17 -20.57
N ASN A 205 14.09 -6.42 -20.08
CA ASN A 205 14.19 -5.73 -18.80
C ASN A 205 14.38 -6.72 -17.64
N VAL A 206 13.56 -7.77 -17.55
CA VAL A 206 13.66 -8.76 -16.46
C VAL A 206 14.95 -9.57 -16.54
N GLY A 207 15.35 -9.98 -17.75
CA GLY A 207 16.52 -10.83 -17.95
C GLY A 207 17.82 -10.07 -17.74
N VAL A 208 18.03 -9.00 -18.51
CA VAL A 208 19.32 -8.28 -18.55
C VAL A 208 19.65 -7.67 -17.20
N ASP A 209 18.72 -6.94 -16.56
CA ASP A 209 19.06 -6.28 -15.29
C ASP A 209 19.15 -7.26 -14.10
N SER A 210 18.68 -8.50 -14.23
CA SER A 210 18.75 -9.50 -13.14
C SER A 210 19.91 -10.48 -13.32
N LEU A 211 20.42 -10.65 -14.55
CA LEU A 211 21.40 -11.68 -14.87
C LEU A 211 22.68 -11.58 -14.01
N PHE A 212 23.21 -10.36 -13.86
CA PHE A 212 24.44 -10.13 -13.11
C PHE A 212 24.28 -10.49 -11.63
N ILE A 213 23.24 -9.99 -10.97
CA ILE A 213 23.01 -10.24 -9.54
C ILE A 213 22.73 -11.72 -9.26
N ILE A 214 21.99 -12.40 -10.13
CA ILE A 214 21.68 -13.84 -9.97
C ILE A 214 22.93 -14.69 -10.15
N THR A 215 23.75 -14.40 -11.16
CA THR A 215 25.01 -15.12 -11.41
C THR A 215 25.97 -14.92 -10.25
N LEU A 216 26.10 -13.68 -9.76
CA LEU A 216 26.97 -13.36 -8.63
C LEU A 216 26.53 -14.06 -7.35
N ILE A 217 25.24 -14.01 -7.02
CA ILE A 217 24.71 -14.68 -5.83
C ILE A 217 24.80 -16.20 -5.97
N GLY A 218 24.54 -16.76 -7.15
CA GLY A 218 24.72 -18.18 -7.43
C GLY A 218 26.16 -18.64 -7.16
N PHE A 219 27.14 -17.90 -7.67
CA PHE A 219 28.56 -18.16 -7.41
C PHE A 219 28.90 -18.12 -5.92
N LEU A 220 28.50 -17.06 -5.21
CA LEU A 220 28.74 -16.93 -3.78
C LEU A 220 28.04 -18.03 -2.97
N MET A 221 26.82 -18.39 -3.33
CA MET A 221 26.08 -19.45 -2.65
C MET A 221 26.74 -20.82 -2.87
N GLY A 222 27.25 -21.08 -4.08
CA GLY A 222 28.04 -22.28 -4.38
C GLY A 222 29.31 -22.39 -3.53
N LEU A 223 30.06 -21.29 -3.40
CA LEU A 223 31.23 -21.21 -2.52
C LEU A 223 30.85 -21.53 -1.06
N ILE A 224 29.84 -20.82 -0.53
CA ILE A 224 29.45 -20.93 0.87
C ILE A 224 28.93 -22.34 1.18
N MET A 225 28.05 -22.89 0.33
CA MET A 225 27.44 -24.20 0.53
C MET A 225 28.46 -25.33 0.40
N SER A 226 29.38 -25.24 -0.56
CA SER A 226 30.46 -26.22 -0.68
C SER A 226 31.37 -26.21 0.54
N PHE A 227 31.74 -25.03 1.05
CA PHE A 227 32.58 -24.91 2.24
C PHE A 227 31.87 -25.43 3.49
N GLN A 228 30.62 -25.03 3.72
CA GLN A 228 29.84 -25.52 4.87
C GLN A 228 29.61 -27.03 4.83
N SER A 229 29.33 -27.58 3.64
CA SER A 229 29.15 -29.02 3.46
C SER A 229 30.44 -29.78 3.72
N ALA A 230 31.59 -29.27 3.26
CA ALA A 230 32.89 -29.88 3.48
C ALA A 230 33.23 -29.96 4.97
N VAL A 231 33.10 -28.85 5.70
CA VAL A 231 33.32 -28.81 7.16
C VAL A 231 32.36 -29.74 7.91
N SER A 232 31.12 -29.90 7.41
CA SER A 232 30.14 -30.80 8.02
C SER A 232 30.47 -32.27 7.80
N LEU A 233 31.00 -32.63 6.63
CA LEU A 233 31.32 -34.01 6.23
C LEU A 233 32.74 -34.46 6.60
N GLU A 234 33.66 -33.53 6.85
CA GLU A 234 35.02 -33.79 7.31
C GLU A 234 35.04 -34.71 8.54
N ARG A 235 34.11 -34.49 9.48
CA ARG A 235 33.95 -35.30 10.70
C ARG A 235 33.64 -36.77 10.44
N PHE A 236 33.15 -37.09 9.25
CA PHE A 236 32.77 -38.44 8.82
C PHE A 236 33.69 -38.96 7.71
N GLY A 237 34.75 -38.22 7.35
CA GLY A 237 35.61 -38.54 6.21
C GLY A 237 34.88 -38.48 4.86
N GLY A 238 33.77 -37.76 4.79
CA GLY A 238 32.81 -37.78 3.68
C GLY A 238 32.96 -36.66 2.65
N GLU A 239 34.05 -35.90 2.66
CA GLU A 239 34.25 -34.70 1.83
C GLU A 239 34.03 -34.94 0.32
N ILE A 240 34.29 -36.16 -0.16
CA ILE A 240 34.06 -36.56 -1.55
C ILE A 240 32.58 -36.52 -1.97
N PHE A 241 31.63 -36.45 -1.02
CA PHE A 241 30.19 -36.34 -1.27
C PHE A 241 29.67 -34.90 -1.26
N VAL A 242 30.52 -33.91 -0.94
CA VAL A 242 30.18 -32.48 -1.05
C VAL A 242 29.62 -32.10 -2.43
N PRO A 243 30.22 -32.54 -3.56
CA PRO A 243 29.71 -32.20 -4.88
C PRO A 243 28.31 -32.79 -5.13
N ASN A 244 28.01 -33.97 -4.57
CA ASN A 244 26.70 -34.60 -4.69
C ASN A 244 25.63 -33.75 -4.00
N MET A 245 25.89 -33.32 -2.76
CA MET A 245 24.97 -32.47 -2.01
C MET A 245 24.79 -31.11 -2.69
N LEU A 246 25.88 -30.51 -3.18
CA LEU A 246 25.82 -29.24 -3.87
C LEU A 246 24.94 -29.33 -5.12
N GLY A 247 25.16 -30.33 -5.98
CA GLY A 247 24.37 -30.55 -7.19
C GLY A 247 22.88 -30.71 -6.87
N LEU A 248 22.54 -31.62 -5.96
CA LEU A 248 21.15 -31.90 -5.62
C LEU A 248 20.44 -30.68 -5.01
N VAL A 249 21.05 -30.05 -3.99
CA VAL A 249 20.41 -28.94 -3.25
C VAL A 249 20.29 -27.68 -4.11
N MET A 250 21.32 -27.36 -4.92
CA MET A 250 21.28 -26.17 -5.78
C MET A 250 20.24 -26.31 -6.88
N PHE A 251 20.21 -27.45 -7.57
CA PHE A 251 19.33 -27.60 -8.73
C PHE A 251 17.86 -27.81 -8.36
N ARG A 252 17.60 -28.56 -7.27
CA ARG A 252 16.23 -28.93 -6.89
C ARG A 252 15.52 -27.88 -6.05
N GLU A 253 16.25 -27.24 -5.13
CA GLU A 253 15.63 -26.36 -4.12
C GLU A 253 16.13 -24.91 -4.23
N MET A 254 17.43 -24.70 -4.02
CA MET A 254 17.97 -23.35 -3.79
C MET A 254 17.96 -22.50 -5.06
N GLY A 255 18.24 -23.07 -6.22
CA GLY A 255 18.25 -22.35 -7.50
C GLY A 255 16.91 -21.69 -7.81
N PRO A 256 15.80 -22.45 -7.87
CA PRO A 256 14.47 -21.89 -8.08
C PRO A 256 14.05 -20.91 -6.99
N LEU A 257 14.25 -21.27 -5.71
CA LEU A 257 13.81 -20.45 -4.57
C LEU A 257 14.55 -19.12 -4.48
N VAL A 258 15.88 -19.12 -4.53
CA VAL A 258 16.70 -17.90 -4.43
C VAL A 258 16.47 -17.00 -5.65
N THR A 259 16.42 -17.59 -6.85
CA THR A 259 16.13 -16.83 -8.08
C THR A 259 14.78 -16.13 -8.00
N ALA A 260 13.74 -16.82 -7.52
CA ALA A 260 12.41 -16.26 -7.35
C ALA A 260 12.36 -15.12 -6.31
N ILE A 261 13.03 -15.29 -5.16
CA ILE A 261 13.12 -14.25 -4.12
C ILE A 261 13.81 -12.99 -4.66
N LEU A 262 14.92 -13.14 -5.38
CA LEU A 262 15.64 -12.02 -6.00
C LEU A 262 14.79 -11.32 -7.06
N LEU A 263 14.05 -12.08 -7.88
CA LEU A 263 13.15 -11.50 -8.86
C LEU A 263 11.93 -10.82 -8.23
N ALA A 264 11.41 -11.33 -7.11
CA ALA A 264 10.37 -10.65 -6.35
C ALA A 264 10.85 -9.27 -5.88
N ALA A 265 12.06 -9.21 -5.33
CA ALA A 265 12.67 -7.98 -4.86
C ALA A 265 12.92 -6.96 -5.99
N ARG A 266 13.44 -7.40 -7.15
CA ARG A 266 13.81 -6.51 -8.25
C ARG A 266 12.68 -6.28 -9.25
N SER A 267 12.25 -7.34 -9.93
CA SER A 267 11.29 -7.26 -11.03
C SER A 267 9.85 -7.14 -10.52
N GLY A 268 9.50 -7.85 -9.44
CA GLY A 268 8.18 -7.74 -8.80
C GLY A 268 7.91 -6.33 -8.27
N SER A 269 8.90 -5.71 -7.60
CA SER A 269 8.80 -4.31 -7.16
C SER A 269 8.77 -3.34 -8.34
N ALA A 270 9.57 -3.54 -9.38
CA ALA A 270 9.53 -2.70 -10.58
C ALA A 270 8.16 -2.76 -11.28
N PHE A 271 7.54 -3.93 -11.38
CA PHE A 271 6.19 -4.06 -11.94
C PHE A 271 5.13 -3.37 -11.09
N ALA A 272 5.24 -3.50 -9.76
CA ALA A 272 4.36 -2.78 -8.83
C ALA A 272 4.52 -1.26 -8.96
N ALA A 273 5.77 -0.78 -9.11
CA ALA A 273 6.06 0.64 -9.29
C ALA A 273 5.49 1.17 -10.61
N GLU A 274 5.75 0.47 -11.71
CA GLU A 274 5.31 0.85 -13.05
C GLU A 274 3.78 0.93 -13.11
N ILE A 275 3.08 -0.14 -12.70
CA ILE A 275 1.62 -0.17 -12.72
C ILE A 275 1.02 0.78 -11.69
N GLY A 276 1.65 0.93 -10.52
CA GLY A 276 1.20 1.88 -9.49
C GLY A 276 1.31 3.34 -9.95
N THR A 277 2.37 3.70 -10.67
CA THR A 277 2.49 5.02 -11.30
C THR A 277 1.44 5.22 -12.38
N MET A 278 1.22 4.23 -13.25
CA MET A 278 0.15 4.29 -14.26
C MET A 278 -1.23 4.47 -13.61
N LYS A 279 -1.46 3.84 -12.46
CA LYS A 279 -2.71 4.00 -11.70
C LYS A 279 -2.89 5.43 -11.16
N ILE A 280 -1.86 5.99 -10.56
CA ILE A 280 -1.91 7.36 -10.00
C ILE A 280 -2.08 8.41 -11.10
N ASN A 281 -1.53 8.15 -12.28
CA ASN A 281 -1.69 9.02 -13.46
C ASN A 281 -2.99 8.76 -14.25
N GLU A 282 -3.93 7.96 -13.71
CA GLU A 282 -5.21 7.60 -14.35
C GLU A 282 -5.05 6.90 -15.72
N GLU A 283 -3.86 6.38 -16.04
CA GLU A 283 -3.59 5.66 -17.29
C GLU A 283 -4.32 4.31 -17.34
N LEU A 284 -4.52 3.67 -16.18
CA LEU A 284 -5.31 2.43 -16.08
C LEU A 284 -6.80 2.70 -16.37
N ASP A 285 -7.34 3.81 -15.88
CA ASP A 285 -8.74 4.19 -16.10
C ASP A 285 -8.95 4.61 -17.56
N ALA A 286 -7.96 5.28 -18.16
CA ALA A 286 -7.95 5.57 -19.60
C ALA A 286 -8.01 4.28 -20.44
N LEU A 287 -7.26 3.23 -20.08
CA LEU A 287 -7.34 1.94 -20.78
C LEU A 287 -8.74 1.33 -20.69
N THR A 288 -9.36 1.35 -19.51
CA THR A 288 -10.74 0.82 -19.35
C THR A 288 -11.76 1.61 -20.17
N THR A 289 -11.60 2.94 -20.24
CA THR A 289 -12.46 3.83 -21.05
C THR A 289 -12.31 3.54 -22.55
N MET A 290 -11.12 3.12 -22.99
CA MET A 290 -10.87 2.66 -24.37
C MET A 290 -11.38 1.23 -24.66
N GLY A 291 -12.03 0.57 -23.69
CA GLY A 291 -12.51 -0.81 -23.83
C GLY A 291 -11.41 -1.86 -23.74
N LEU A 292 -10.23 -1.51 -23.21
CA LEU A 292 -9.10 -2.42 -23.02
C LEU A 292 -9.01 -2.86 -21.56
N SER A 293 -8.99 -4.17 -21.29
CA SER A 293 -8.78 -4.68 -19.93
C SER A 293 -7.31 -4.49 -19.50
N PRO A 294 -7.00 -3.76 -18.41
CA PRO A 294 -5.63 -3.56 -17.94
C PRO A 294 -4.89 -4.87 -17.65
N MET A 295 -5.61 -5.85 -17.11
CA MET A 295 -5.09 -7.18 -16.79
C MET A 295 -4.49 -7.88 -18.02
N ARG A 296 -5.25 -7.97 -19.12
CA ARG A 296 -4.76 -8.59 -20.37
C ARG A 296 -3.68 -7.77 -21.06
N PHE A 297 -3.73 -6.44 -20.93
CA PHE A 297 -2.85 -5.55 -21.69
C PHE A 297 -1.48 -5.34 -21.03
N LEU A 298 -1.44 -5.32 -19.69
CA LEU A 298 -0.24 -5.02 -18.90
C LEU A 298 0.28 -6.24 -18.14
N VAL A 299 -0.60 -6.99 -17.48
CA VAL A 299 -0.21 -8.07 -16.56
C VAL A 299 0.20 -9.33 -17.31
N VAL A 300 -0.63 -9.80 -18.24
CA VAL A 300 -0.37 -11.04 -19.01
C VAL A 300 1.00 -11.02 -19.72
N PRO A 301 1.41 -9.95 -20.44
CA PRO A 301 2.73 -9.91 -21.06
C PRO A 301 3.89 -10.02 -20.08
N LYS A 302 3.77 -9.42 -18.88
CA LYS A 302 4.80 -9.48 -17.83
C LYS A 302 4.89 -10.88 -17.20
N ILE A 303 3.76 -11.54 -16.99
CA ILE A 303 3.71 -12.93 -16.52
C ILE A 303 4.38 -13.86 -17.55
N ILE A 304 4.01 -13.77 -18.83
CA ILE A 304 4.62 -14.61 -19.88
C ILE A 304 6.13 -14.35 -19.98
N ALA A 305 6.55 -13.08 -19.94
CA ALA A 305 7.96 -12.73 -20.01
C ALA A 305 8.77 -13.32 -18.85
N THR A 306 8.27 -13.21 -17.62
CA THR A 306 8.93 -13.81 -16.45
C THR A 306 8.94 -15.34 -16.51
N MET A 307 7.84 -15.99 -16.91
CA MET A 307 7.80 -17.45 -17.09
C MET A 307 8.84 -17.98 -18.09
N ILE A 308 9.19 -17.20 -19.11
CA ILE A 308 10.23 -17.56 -20.07
C ILE A 308 11.63 -17.28 -19.52
N VAL A 309 11.81 -16.14 -18.85
CA VAL A 309 13.14 -15.67 -18.40
C VAL A 309 13.62 -16.38 -17.13
N VAL A 310 12.73 -16.68 -16.17
CA VAL A 310 13.13 -17.26 -14.87
C VAL A 310 13.82 -18.62 -15.01
N PRO A 311 13.32 -19.59 -15.80
CA PRO A 311 14.02 -20.86 -15.99
C PRO A 311 15.43 -20.67 -16.55
N LEU A 312 15.62 -19.71 -17.46
CA LEU A 312 16.94 -19.37 -17.97
C LEU A 312 17.83 -18.77 -16.87
N MET A 313 17.29 -17.92 -16.00
CA MET A 313 18.04 -17.36 -14.87
C MET A 313 18.45 -18.43 -13.86
N ILE A 314 17.58 -19.41 -13.58
CA ILE A 314 17.90 -20.55 -12.70
C ILE A 314 19.08 -21.35 -13.27
N LEU A 315 19.14 -21.52 -14.60
CA LEU A 315 20.28 -22.17 -15.25
C LEU A 315 21.58 -21.40 -14.99
N PHE A 316 21.59 -20.07 -15.16
CA PHE A 316 22.75 -19.24 -14.87
C PHE A 316 23.15 -19.29 -13.39
N PHE A 317 22.19 -19.25 -12.48
CA PHE A 317 22.42 -19.42 -11.04
C PHE A 317 23.12 -20.75 -10.75
N ASN A 318 22.58 -21.85 -11.28
CA ASN A 318 23.09 -23.19 -11.03
C ASN A 318 24.49 -23.36 -11.61
N LEU A 319 24.75 -22.89 -12.84
CA LEU A 319 26.08 -22.92 -13.44
C LEU A 319 27.09 -22.13 -12.61
N ALA A 320 26.73 -20.92 -12.18
CA ALA A 320 27.58 -20.10 -11.33
C ALA A 320 27.86 -20.77 -9.98
N SER A 321 26.86 -21.43 -9.39
CA SER A 321 27.00 -22.17 -8.14
C SER A 321 27.95 -23.36 -8.25
N LEU A 322 27.96 -24.07 -9.38
CA LEU A 322 28.92 -25.14 -9.63
C LEU A 322 30.35 -24.61 -9.75
N VAL A 323 30.53 -23.45 -10.40
CA VAL A 323 31.84 -22.78 -10.45
C VAL A 323 32.31 -22.38 -9.06
N GLY A 324 31.41 -21.83 -8.23
CA GLY A 324 31.72 -21.51 -6.83
C GLY A 324 32.14 -22.75 -6.03
N GLY A 325 31.37 -23.83 -6.11
CA GLY A 325 31.72 -25.08 -5.41
C GLY A 325 33.02 -25.71 -5.89
N ALA A 326 33.29 -25.64 -7.20
CA ALA A 326 34.52 -26.15 -7.79
C ALA A 326 35.77 -25.44 -7.22
N VAL A 327 35.70 -24.12 -6.99
CA VAL A 327 36.81 -23.36 -6.40
C VAL A 327 37.15 -23.87 -5.00
N VAL A 328 36.14 -24.15 -4.17
CA VAL A 328 36.36 -24.69 -2.82
C VAL A 328 36.97 -26.09 -2.88
N MET A 329 36.40 -26.98 -3.70
CA MET A 329 36.87 -28.36 -3.79
C MET A 329 38.29 -28.46 -4.34
N LEU A 330 38.65 -27.59 -5.30
CA LEU A 330 40.03 -27.46 -5.79
C LEU A 330 40.99 -27.00 -4.67
N SER A 331 40.56 -26.05 -3.83
CA SER A 331 41.35 -25.59 -2.69
C SER A 331 41.57 -26.66 -1.64
N MET A 332 40.69 -27.66 -1.56
CA MET A 332 40.82 -28.82 -0.65
C MET A 332 41.59 -29.99 -1.28
N GLY A 333 42.13 -29.82 -2.49
CA GLY A 333 42.95 -30.83 -3.17
C GLY A 333 42.17 -31.84 -4.02
N TYR A 334 40.86 -31.65 -4.22
CA TYR A 334 40.06 -32.52 -5.10
C TYR A 334 40.12 -32.03 -6.55
N PRO A 335 40.50 -32.89 -7.52
CA PRO A 335 40.55 -32.50 -8.93
C PRO A 335 39.17 -32.13 -9.50
N LEU A 336 39.15 -31.18 -10.44
CA LEU A 336 37.91 -30.72 -11.10
C LEU A 336 37.16 -31.86 -11.80
N VAL A 337 37.88 -32.83 -12.36
CA VAL A 337 37.29 -34.02 -13.01
C VAL A 337 36.50 -34.86 -12.00
N THR A 338 37.03 -35.03 -10.78
CA THR A 338 36.32 -35.76 -9.71
C THR A 338 35.09 -34.98 -9.28
N PHE A 339 35.20 -33.66 -9.13
CA PHE A 339 34.08 -32.78 -8.78
C PHE A 339 32.94 -32.89 -9.79
N THR A 340 33.21 -32.65 -11.08
CA THR A 340 32.17 -32.64 -12.12
C THR A 340 31.57 -34.03 -12.30
N SER A 341 32.40 -35.09 -12.30
CA SER A 341 31.91 -36.46 -12.38
C SER A 341 30.95 -36.78 -11.23
N ARG A 342 31.25 -36.35 -10.00
CA ARG A 342 30.40 -36.58 -8.82
C ARG A 342 29.08 -35.83 -8.88
N VAL A 343 29.11 -34.55 -9.28
CA VAL A 343 27.90 -33.74 -9.49
C VAL A 343 26.96 -34.43 -10.48
N PHE A 344 27.45 -34.75 -11.68
CA PHE A 344 26.58 -35.29 -12.75
C PHE A 344 26.21 -36.76 -12.56
N SER A 345 26.92 -37.52 -11.74
CA SER A 345 26.54 -38.91 -11.44
C SER A 345 25.40 -39.03 -10.41
N TYR A 346 25.15 -37.97 -9.63
CA TYR A 346 24.14 -37.96 -8.57
C TYR A 346 22.94 -37.06 -8.88
N LEU A 347 23.05 -36.22 -9.93
CA LEU A 347 22.01 -35.30 -10.33
C LEU A 347 21.17 -35.97 -11.43
N ASP A 348 19.95 -36.37 -11.08
CA ASP A 348 19.03 -36.98 -12.03
C ASP A 348 18.34 -35.91 -12.89
N TYR A 349 17.92 -36.32 -14.09
CA TYR A 349 17.14 -35.44 -14.98
C TYR A 349 15.82 -34.95 -14.34
N SER A 350 15.27 -35.73 -13.40
CA SER A 350 14.08 -35.35 -12.62
C SER A 350 14.36 -34.18 -11.68
N ASP A 351 15.52 -34.12 -11.04
CA ASP A 351 15.90 -33.03 -10.13
C ASP A 351 16.03 -31.71 -10.90
N PHE A 352 16.63 -31.78 -12.09
CA PHE A 352 16.76 -30.62 -12.96
C PHE A 352 15.40 -30.09 -13.42
N TRP A 353 14.52 -30.97 -13.95
CA TRP A 353 13.23 -30.54 -14.47
C TRP A 353 12.23 -30.16 -13.38
N SER A 354 12.27 -30.81 -12.23
CA SER A 354 11.44 -30.43 -11.08
C SER A 354 11.81 -29.02 -10.57
N GLY A 355 13.11 -28.71 -10.49
CA GLY A 355 13.58 -27.37 -10.15
C GLY A 355 13.14 -26.30 -11.17
N MET A 356 13.32 -26.56 -12.47
CA MET A 356 12.86 -25.62 -13.50
C MET A 356 11.33 -25.45 -13.51
N GLY A 357 10.59 -26.54 -13.29
CA GLY A 357 9.13 -26.51 -13.14
C GLY A 357 8.67 -25.64 -11.97
N LYS A 358 9.29 -25.79 -10.79
CA LYS A 358 9.09 -24.87 -9.65
C LYS A 358 9.34 -23.42 -10.05
N GLY A 359 10.44 -23.18 -10.78
CA GLY A 359 10.81 -21.85 -11.28
C GLY A 359 9.73 -21.17 -12.11
N ILE A 360 9.07 -21.91 -13.00
CA ILE A 360 7.94 -21.39 -13.80
C ILE A 360 6.79 -20.97 -12.88
N ILE A 361 6.44 -21.78 -11.90
CA ILE A 361 5.33 -21.49 -10.99
C ILE A 361 5.66 -20.29 -10.10
N PHE A 362 6.88 -20.22 -9.57
CA PHE A 362 7.34 -19.07 -8.80
C PHE A 362 7.37 -17.79 -9.63
N SER A 363 7.76 -17.86 -10.91
CA SER A 363 7.74 -16.68 -11.78
C SER A 363 6.34 -16.11 -12.01
N PHE A 364 5.34 -16.99 -12.14
CA PHE A 364 3.93 -16.60 -12.21
C PHE A 364 3.50 -15.88 -10.93
N LEU A 365 3.88 -16.40 -9.76
CA LEU A 365 3.58 -15.77 -8.47
C LEU A 365 4.28 -14.40 -8.34
N VAL A 366 5.56 -14.30 -8.71
CA VAL A 366 6.33 -13.05 -8.65
C VAL A 366 5.69 -11.96 -9.51
N ALA A 367 5.44 -12.26 -10.78
CA ALA A 367 4.86 -11.29 -11.70
C ALA A 367 3.41 -10.96 -11.34
N GLY A 368 2.63 -11.98 -10.95
CA GLY A 368 1.24 -11.82 -10.53
C GLY A 368 1.12 -10.91 -9.31
N VAL A 369 1.81 -11.22 -8.21
CA VAL A 369 1.76 -10.42 -6.97
C VAL A 369 2.28 -9.01 -7.20
N GLY A 370 3.36 -8.84 -7.98
CA GLY A 370 3.88 -7.52 -8.34
C GLY A 370 2.86 -6.67 -9.07
N CYS A 371 2.19 -7.26 -10.07
CA CYS A 371 1.16 -6.56 -10.83
C CYS A 371 -0.10 -6.26 -10.00
N LEU A 372 -0.54 -7.22 -9.18
CA LEU A 372 -1.69 -7.03 -8.29
C LEU A 372 -1.49 -5.84 -7.36
N ARG A 373 -0.33 -5.79 -6.67
CA ARG A 373 -0.04 -4.70 -5.74
C ARG A 373 0.07 -3.35 -6.45
N GLY A 374 0.56 -3.31 -7.69
CA GLY A 374 0.53 -2.10 -8.53
C GLY A 374 -0.89 -1.67 -8.89
N ILE A 375 -1.78 -2.60 -9.26
CA ILE A 375 -3.20 -2.30 -9.53
C ILE A 375 -3.93 -1.85 -8.26
N GLN A 376 -3.48 -2.28 -7.08
CA GLN A 376 -4.06 -1.89 -5.80
C GLN A 376 -3.50 -0.58 -5.23
N THR A 377 -2.53 0.06 -5.89
CA THR A 377 -1.91 1.31 -5.42
C THR A 377 -2.97 2.38 -5.16
N ARG A 378 -2.89 3.04 -4.00
CA ARG A 378 -3.78 4.14 -3.62
C ARG A 378 -3.27 5.49 -4.18
N SER A 379 -4.03 6.55 -4.00
CA SER A 379 -3.66 7.88 -4.49
C SER A 379 -2.43 8.46 -3.76
N GLY A 380 -1.60 9.19 -4.50
CA GLY A 380 -0.44 9.93 -3.99
C GLY A 380 0.91 9.22 -4.20
N ALA A 381 1.97 10.01 -4.39
CA ALA A 381 3.30 9.48 -4.75
C ALA A 381 3.90 8.50 -3.72
N SER A 382 3.59 8.67 -2.43
CA SER A 382 4.06 7.75 -1.38
C SER A 382 3.42 6.35 -1.48
N ALA A 383 2.23 6.24 -2.07
CA ALA A 383 1.52 4.97 -2.20
C ALA A 383 2.22 3.99 -3.16
N VAL A 384 2.99 4.50 -4.14
CA VAL A 384 3.80 3.64 -5.03
C VAL A 384 4.85 2.90 -4.21
N GLY A 385 5.60 3.60 -3.36
CA GLY A 385 6.63 2.98 -2.50
C GLY A 385 6.07 1.96 -1.51
N LEU A 386 4.86 2.21 -0.99
CA LEU A 386 4.17 1.22 -0.15
C LEU A 386 3.75 -0.02 -0.95
N SER A 387 3.27 0.16 -2.17
CA SER A 387 2.85 -0.93 -3.04
C SER A 387 4.03 -1.79 -3.49
N THR A 388 5.18 -1.16 -3.80
CA THR A 388 6.42 -1.89 -4.15
C THR A 388 6.93 -2.72 -3.00
N THR A 389 6.95 -2.16 -1.78
CA THR A 389 7.36 -2.90 -0.58
C THR A 389 6.41 -4.05 -0.28
N SER A 390 5.09 -3.80 -0.37
CA SER A 390 4.06 -4.81 -0.17
C SER A 390 4.15 -5.94 -1.20
N ALA A 391 4.51 -5.63 -2.45
CA ALA A 391 4.73 -6.62 -3.50
C ALA A 391 5.88 -7.58 -3.16
N VAL A 392 7.02 -7.05 -2.69
CA VAL A 392 8.16 -7.87 -2.31
C VAL A 392 7.81 -8.79 -1.15
N VAL A 393 7.24 -8.23 -0.07
CA VAL A 393 6.91 -9.00 1.14
C VAL A 393 5.85 -10.07 0.84
N SER A 394 4.76 -9.70 0.16
CA SER A 394 3.71 -10.65 -0.21
C SER A 394 4.23 -11.73 -1.15
N GLY A 395 5.11 -11.37 -2.09
CA GLY A 395 5.72 -12.29 -3.03
C GLY A 395 6.60 -13.33 -2.34
N ILE A 396 7.49 -12.89 -1.43
CA ILE A 396 8.38 -13.81 -0.69
C ILE A 396 7.57 -14.78 0.18
N ILE A 397 6.55 -14.30 0.87
CA ILE A 397 5.68 -15.17 1.69
C ILE A 397 4.97 -16.21 0.82
N LEU A 398 4.44 -15.81 -0.33
CA LEU A 398 3.73 -16.71 -1.23
C LEU A 398 4.68 -17.73 -1.88
N ILE A 399 5.90 -17.33 -2.24
CA ILE A 399 6.94 -18.25 -2.74
C ILE A 399 7.31 -19.27 -1.67
N ALA A 400 7.56 -18.83 -0.43
CA ALA A 400 7.90 -19.73 0.67
C ALA A 400 6.78 -20.75 0.95
N PHE A 401 5.53 -20.30 0.93
CA PHE A 401 4.38 -21.18 1.10
C PHE A 401 4.25 -22.18 -0.07
N ALA A 402 4.38 -21.69 -1.32
CA ALA A 402 4.34 -22.55 -2.50
C ALA A 402 5.47 -23.58 -2.51
N ASP A 403 6.69 -23.19 -2.13
CA ASP A 403 7.83 -24.10 -2.05
C ASP A 403 7.59 -25.21 -1.01
N GLY A 404 7.03 -24.87 0.16
CA GLY A 404 6.64 -25.86 1.17
C GLY A 404 5.61 -26.87 0.64
N ILE A 405 4.63 -26.42 -0.14
CA ILE A 405 3.66 -27.31 -0.79
C ILE A 405 4.36 -28.23 -1.81
N PHE A 406 5.26 -27.70 -2.64
CA PHE A 406 5.99 -28.53 -3.59
C PHE A 406 6.91 -29.54 -2.91
N ALA A 407 7.60 -29.14 -1.84
CA ALA A 407 8.45 -30.04 -1.06
C ALA A 407 7.62 -31.21 -0.50
N MET A 408 6.43 -30.93 0.05
CA MET A 408 5.52 -31.97 0.52
C MET A 408 5.01 -32.84 -0.64
N ALA A 409 4.61 -32.25 -1.76
CA ALA A 409 4.10 -32.98 -2.91
C ALA A 409 5.16 -33.92 -3.52
N PHE A 410 6.38 -33.44 -3.73
CA PHE A 410 7.49 -34.25 -4.25
C PHE A 410 7.86 -35.39 -3.30
N TYR A 411 7.87 -35.12 -1.99
CA TYR A 411 8.04 -36.16 -0.97
C TYR A 411 7.01 -37.29 -1.08
N TYR A 412 5.72 -36.99 -1.30
CA TYR A 412 4.68 -38.02 -1.45
C TYR A 412 4.72 -38.75 -2.79
N ILE A 413 5.17 -38.09 -3.86
CA ILE A 413 5.28 -38.69 -5.19
C ILE A 413 6.57 -39.54 -5.30
N GLY A 414 7.50 -39.39 -4.35
CA GLY A 414 8.75 -40.15 -4.30
C GLY A 414 9.81 -39.63 -5.28
N ILE A 415 9.78 -38.32 -5.58
CA ILE A 415 10.71 -37.62 -6.47
C ILE A 415 11.52 -36.60 -5.66
#